data_AF-A0A8S3WVH7-F1
#
_entry.id   AF-A0A8S3WVH7-F1
#
_cell.length_a   1.000
_cell.length_b   1.000
_cell.length_c   1.000
_cell.angle_alpha   90.00
_cell.angle_beta   90.00
_cell.angle_gamma   90.00
#
_symmetry.space_group_name_H-M   'P 1'
#
loop_
_entity.id
_entity.type
_entity.pdbx_description
1 polymer ?
#
loop_
_entity_poly.entity_id
_entity_poly.type
_entity_poly.pdbx_seq_one_letter_code
_entity_poly.pdbx_strand_id
1 'polypeptide(L)'
;MHKQGHREKLRASEIKKKLRIVFDAAAKYEGKSLNDALLSGPDLLQSLFGVLLRFREGPVAVTADIQDMFLRVKVREDDRDSLRFLWRGSRRTGNPEEYRMSSIIFGAASSPATAIYVMNKNAEEFKNTHPEAVKAIKRNHYMDDYLQSFASTTEAKKISKEVKDIHARANFHLKGWASNNSGAISEVEDTNKENSLQLTKEEKTLGLRWLMKEDALAFNVGLRNTPEDLQDGRRTPTKREVTSAVMSTFDPMGFATPVLIQGKKPIQDIWRKKIDWDEPINEQQKEAWMKYLEKVSTLTRLKIPRCVAHEGRKGQLHTFTDASEEAYAAVVYWRIVEPGGKIHVSMIAGKQE
;
A
#
# COMPACT_ATOMS: atom_id res chain seq x y z
N MET A 1 -4.81 -27.41 -20.46
CA MET A 1 -5.35 -27.65 -19.10
C MET A 1 -4.42 -26.94 -18.11
N HIS A 2 -4.73 -25.70 -17.73
CA HIS A 2 -3.85 -24.89 -16.88
C HIS A 2 -3.99 -25.32 -15.41
N LYS A 3 -2.87 -25.65 -14.78
CA LYS A 3 -2.80 -26.06 -13.37
C LYS A 3 -2.43 -24.86 -12.51
N GLN A 4 -3.40 -24.32 -11.78
CA GLN A 4 -3.16 -23.34 -10.72
C GLN A 4 -2.98 -24.08 -9.39
N GLY A 5 -1.79 -23.99 -8.80
CA GLY A 5 -1.48 -24.58 -7.50
C GLY A 5 -1.90 -23.67 -6.35
N HIS A 6 -2.62 -24.21 -5.36
CA HIS A 6 -2.94 -23.50 -4.12
C HIS A 6 -1.90 -23.82 -3.04
N ARG A 7 -1.41 -22.80 -2.32
CA ARG A 7 -0.45 -22.95 -1.22
C ARG A 7 -1.00 -22.33 0.07
N GLU A 8 -1.10 -23.13 1.13
CA GLU A 8 -1.45 -22.70 2.48
C GLU A 8 -0.17 -22.43 3.30
N LYS A 9 -0.16 -21.37 4.13
CA LYS A 9 0.87 -21.16 5.17
C LYS A 9 0.17 -21.01 6.52
N LEU A 10 0.38 -21.95 7.43
CA LEU A 10 -0.17 -21.94 8.80
C LEU A 10 0.94 -21.61 9.83
N ARG A 11 0.66 -20.70 10.76
CA ARG A 11 1.33 -20.56 12.07
C ARG A 11 0.29 -20.17 13.11
N ALA A 12 0.27 -20.89 14.23
CA ALA A 12 -0.67 -20.78 15.33
C ALA A 12 -0.35 -19.57 16.24
N SER A 13 -1.32 -18.67 16.36
CA SER A 13 -1.60 -17.81 17.53
C SER A 13 -3.03 -17.28 17.34
N GLU A 14 -3.81 -17.24 18.42
CA GLU A 14 -5.27 -17.05 18.47
C GLU A 14 -5.77 -15.66 18.04
N ILE A 15 -5.59 -15.36 16.76
CA ILE A 15 -6.42 -14.43 16.00
C ILE A 15 -6.95 -15.28 14.86
N LYS A 16 -8.28 -15.41 14.68
CA LYS A 16 -8.86 -16.06 13.49
C LYS A 16 -8.27 -15.39 12.24
N LYS A 17 -7.17 -15.93 11.70
CA LYS A 17 -6.51 -15.41 10.52
C LYS A 17 -7.48 -15.62 9.38
N LYS A 18 -8.07 -14.52 8.90
CA LYS A 18 -8.92 -14.53 7.72
C LYS A 18 -8.14 -15.22 6.59
N LEU A 19 -8.59 -16.41 6.19
CA LEU A 19 -8.01 -17.17 5.10
C LEU A 19 -8.09 -16.31 3.82
N ARG A 20 -7.00 -16.22 3.07
CA ARG A 20 -6.98 -15.56 1.76
C ARG A 20 -6.71 -16.60 0.70
N ILE A 21 -7.62 -16.73 -0.25
CA ILE A 21 -7.45 -17.59 -1.43
C ILE A 21 -6.59 -16.80 -2.43
N VAL A 22 -5.55 -17.45 -2.95
CA VAL A 22 -4.65 -16.88 -3.96
C VAL A 22 -4.70 -17.75 -5.21
N PHE A 23 -4.83 -17.10 -6.37
CA PHE A 23 -4.77 -17.72 -7.69
C PHE A 23 -3.40 -17.41 -8.29
N ASP A 24 -2.62 -18.45 -8.58
CA ASP A 24 -1.28 -18.30 -9.16
C ASP A 24 -1.35 -18.31 -10.70
N ALA A 25 -1.66 -17.17 -11.30
CA ALA A 25 -1.73 -17.04 -12.77
C ALA A 25 -0.34 -17.07 -13.44
N ALA A 26 0.74 -17.03 -12.66
CA ALA A 26 2.11 -17.14 -13.13
C ALA A 26 2.64 -18.58 -13.10
N ALA A 27 1.92 -19.50 -12.45
CA ALA A 27 2.27 -20.92 -12.42
C ALA A 27 2.41 -21.46 -13.85
N LYS A 28 3.60 -22.00 -14.15
CA LYS A 28 3.90 -22.56 -15.47
C LYS A 28 3.60 -24.05 -15.51
N TYR A 29 2.97 -24.47 -16.59
CA TYR A 29 2.80 -25.87 -16.98
C TYR A 29 3.18 -26.01 -18.45
N GLU A 30 4.06 -26.97 -18.76
CA GLU A 30 4.60 -27.15 -20.12
C GLU A 30 5.15 -25.83 -20.71
N GLY A 31 5.86 -25.06 -19.88
CA GLY A 31 6.50 -23.80 -20.27
C GLY A 31 5.58 -22.59 -20.40
N LYS A 32 4.25 -22.74 -20.26
CA LYS A 32 3.28 -21.64 -20.38
C LYS A 32 2.47 -21.43 -19.09
N SER A 33 2.16 -20.19 -18.80
CA SER A 33 1.24 -19.77 -17.73
C SER A 33 0.02 -19.03 -18.32
N LEU A 34 -0.99 -18.77 -17.48
CA LEU A 34 -2.12 -17.94 -17.88
C LEU A 34 -1.65 -16.51 -18.22
N ASN A 35 -0.73 -15.96 -17.43
CA ASN A 35 -0.21 -14.60 -17.65
C ASN A 35 0.55 -14.47 -18.98
N ASP A 36 1.18 -15.54 -19.48
CA ASP A 36 1.83 -15.53 -20.80
C ASP A 36 0.81 -15.39 -21.95
N ALA A 37 -0.46 -15.72 -21.70
CA ALA A 37 -1.55 -15.64 -22.68
C ALA A 37 -2.43 -14.40 -22.51
N LEU A 38 -2.22 -13.59 -21.46
CA LEU A 38 -3.01 -12.40 -21.16
C LEU A 38 -2.26 -11.12 -21.57
N LEU A 39 -2.98 -10.20 -22.20
CA LEU A 39 -2.49 -8.84 -22.38
C LEU A 39 -2.67 -8.08 -21.06
N SER A 40 -1.58 -7.52 -20.51
CA SER A 40 -1.62 -6.77 -19.25
C SER A 40 -2.53 -5.53 -19.31
N GLY A 41 -2.78 -5.01 -20.51
CA GLY A 41 -3.44 -3.73 -20.73
C GLY A 41 -2.50 -2.55 -20.44
N PRO A 42 -2.99 -1.32 -20.66
CA PRO A 42 -2.23 -0.11 -20.36
C PRO A 42 -2.08 0.09 -18.85
N ASP A 43 -1.01 0.77 -18.44
CA ASP A 43 -0.84 1.20 -17.05
C ASP A 43 -1.80 2.37 -16.75
N LEU A 44 -2.87 2.07 -16.03
CA LEU A 44 -3.86 3.04 -15.56
C LEU A 44 -3.69 3.37 -14.07
N LEU A 45 -2.69 2.79 -13.42
CA LEU A 45 -2.48 2.92 -11.98
C LEU A 45 -2.03 4.35 -11.66
N GLN A 46 -2.66 4.96 -10.66
CA GLN A 46 -2.19 6.23 -10.16
C GLN A 46 -0.85 6.04 -9.43
N SER A 47 0.06 7.00 -9.61
CA SER A 47 1.31 7.03 -8.85
C SER A 47 1.01 6.99 -7.35
N LEU A 48 1.54 5.97 -6.66
CA LEU A 48 1.43 5.84 -5.21
C LEU A 48 1.89 7.12 -4.50
N PHE A 49 3.05 7.64 -4.90
CA PHE A 49 3.59 8.89 -4.39
C PHE A 49 2.60 10.05 -4.59
N GLY A 50 1.99 10.14 -5.78
CA GLY A 50 1.01 11.17 -6.08
C GLY A 50 -0.26 11.08 -5.22
N VAL A 51 -0.77 9.87 -4.98
CA VAL A 51 -1.95 9.64 -4.11
C VAL A 51 -1.62 10.03 -2.67
N LEU A 52 -0.48 9.59 -2.15
CA LEU A 52 -0.01 9.94 -0.80
C LEU A 52 0.25 11.43 -0.64
N LEU A 53 0.80 12.09 -1.66
CA LEU A 53 1.00 13.54 -1.64
C LEU A 53 -0.34 14.29 -1.54
N ARG A 54 -1.34 13.95 -2.36
CA ARG A 54 -2.68 14.54 -2.29
C ARG A 54 -3.39 14.23 -0.97
N PHE A 55 -3.16 13.05 -0.42
CA PHE A 55 -3.67 12.68 0.90
C PHE A 55 -3.11 13.56 2.01
N ARG A 56 -2.01 14.28 1.78
CA ARG A 56 -1.38 15.20 2.75
C ARG A 56 -1.76 16.67 2.57
N GLU A 57 -2.44 17.04 1.49
CA GLU A 57 -2.65 18.45 1.10
C GLU A 57 -3.61 19.23 2.01
N GLY A 58 -4.63 18.60 2.59
CA GLY A 58 -5.70 19.27 3.34
C GLY A 58 -5.86 18.77 4.79
N PRO A 59 -6.49 19.56 5.68
CA PRO A 59 -6.64 19.25 7.09
C PRO A 59 -7.61 18.10 7.40
N VAL A 60 -8.62 17.85 6.55
CA VAL A 60 -9.58 16.75 6.77
C VAL A 60 -9.24 15.61 5.84
N ALA A 61 -8.89 14.44 6.36
CA ALA A 61 -8.54 13.27 5.57
C ALA A 61 -9.60 12.18 5.68
N VAL A 62 -9.84 11.48 4.57
CA VAL A 62 -10.75 10.33 4.50
C VAL A 62 -10.06 9.19 3.75
N THR A 63 -10.19 7.98 4.28
CA THR A 63 -9.79 6.73 3.61
C THR A 63 -10.95 5.77 3.52
N ALA A 64 -10.92 4.89 2.52
CA ALA A 64 -11.83 3.75 2.37
C ALA A 64 -11.21 2.69 1.45
N ASP A 65 -11.75 1.47 1.46
CA ASP A 65 -11.30 0.35 0.62
C ASP A 65 -12.46 -0.20 -0.21
N ILE A 66 -12.26 -0.47 -1.50
CA ILE A 66 -13.24 -1.17 -2.34
C ILE A 66 -13.25 -2.66 -1.98
N GLN A 67 -14.39 -3.12 -1.46
CA GLN A 67 -14.55 -4.53 -1.11
C GLN A 67 -14.46 -5.45 -2.33
N ASP A 68 -13.42 -6.28 -2.33
CA ASP A 68 -13.23 -7.38 -3.27
C ASP A 68 -13.27 -6.86 -4.73
N MET A 69 -12.57 -5.74 -5.01
CA MET A 69 -12.64 -4.99 -6.27
C MET A 69 -12.63 -5.87 -7.52
N PHE A 70 -11.68 -6.80 -7.63
CA PHE A 70 -11.57 -7.70 -8.79
C PHE A 70 -12.81 -8.59 -8.96
N LEU A 71 -13.41 -9.08 -7.87
CA LEU A 71 -14.56 -9.97 -7.94
C LEU A 71 -15.85 -9.25 -8.39
N ARG A 72 -15.86 -7.91 -8.41
CA ARG A 72 -16.99 -7.11 -8.91
C ARG A 72 -17.03 -7.02 -10.43
N VAL A 73 -15.91 -7.27 -11.11
CA VAL A 73 -15.85 -7.21 -12.58
C VAL A 73 -16.03 -8.61 -13.16
N LYS A 74 -17.12 -8.80 -13.90
CA LYS A 74 -17.49 -10.08 -14.50
C LYS A 74 -16.70 -10.38 -15.76
N VAL A 75 -16.42 -11.67 -15.96
CA VAL A 75 -15.80 -12.22 -17.17
C VAL A 75 -16.88 -12.76 -18.08
N ARG A 76 -16.75 -12.48 -19.39
CA ARG A 76 -17.64 -13.00 -20.43
C ARG A 76 -17.70 -14.52 -20.37
N GLU A 77 -18.86 -15.10 -20.62
CA GLU A 77 -19.07 -16.54 -20.42
C GLU A 77 -18.08 -17.39 -21.22
N ASP A 78 -17.82 -16.99 -22.46
CA ASP A 78 -16.88 -17.63 -23.39
C ASP A 78 -15.43 -17.65 -22.86
N ASP A 79 -15.04 -16.66 -22.05
CA ASP A 79 -13.67 -16.51 -21.54
C ASP A 79 -13.47 -17.23 -20.20
N ARG A 80 -14.54 -17.64 -19.51
CA ARG A 80 -14.48 -18.23 -18.15
C ARG A 80 -13.71 -19.55 -18.09
N ASP A 81 -13.64 -20.26 -19.20
CA ASP A 81 -12.89 -21.52 -19.31
C ASP A 81 -11.37 -21.31 -19.15
N SER A 82 -10.86 -20.10 -19.43
CA SER A 82 -9.47 -19.74 -19.17
C SER A 82 -9.15 -19.54 -17.68
N LEU A 83 -10.19 -19.44 -16.83
CA LEU A 83 -10.08 -19.19 -15.39
C LEU A 83 -10.63 -20.37 -14.55
N ARG A 84 -10.41 -21.59 -15.03
CA ARG A 84 -10.72 -22.83 -14.31
C ARG A 84 -9.78 -23.02 -13.13
N PHE A 85 -10.32 -23.49 -12.01
CA PHE A 85 -9.55 -23.89 -10.84
C PHE A 85 -10.10 -25.16 -10.22
N LEU A 86 -9.22 -25.89 -9.52
CA LEU A 86 -9.53 -27.15 -8.88
C LEU A 86 -9.73 -26.95 -7.39
N TRP A 87 -10.83 -27.45 -6.85
CA TRP A 87 -11.17 -27.35 -5.43
C TRP A 87 -11.34 -28.73 -4.81
N ARG A 88 -10.72 -28.94 -3.65
CA ARG A 88 -10.88 -30.17 -2.85
C ARG A 88 -11.43 -29.93 -1.45
N GLY A 89 -11.49 -28.68 -1.00
CA GLY A 89 -11.84 -28.35 0.39
C GLY A 89 -11.00 -29.17 1.38
N SER A 90 -11.67 -29.81 2.34
CA SER A 90 -11.04 -30.72 3.31
C SER A 90 -10.78 -32.13 2.80
N ARG A 91 -11.30 -32.51 1.62
CA ARG A 91 -11.13 -33.87 1.07
C ARG A 91 -9.70 -34.06 0.57
N ARG A 92 -8.99 -35.01 1.18
CA ARG A 92 -7.60 -35.35 0.80
C ARG A 92 -7.52 -36.51 -0.19
N THR A 93 -8.59 -37.28 -0.35
CA THR A 93 -8.72 -38.40 -1.28
C THR A 93 -9.75 -38.10 -2.38
N GLY A 94 -9.59 -38.73 -3.54
CA GLY A 94 -10.46 -38.54 -4.70
C GLY A 94 -10.04 -37.40 -5.65
N ASN A 95 -10.82 -37.24 -6.73
CA ASN A 95 -10.61 -36.22 -7.73
C ASN A 95 -11.10 -34.84 -7.23
N PRO A 96 -10.42 -33.74 -7.60
CA PRO A 96 -10.91 -32.40 -7.31
C PRO A 96 -12.17 -32.10 -8.11
N GLU A 97 -13.00 -31.23 -7.53
CA GLU A 97 -14.06 -30.57 -8.27
C GLU A 97 -13.46 -29.44 -9.11
N GLU A 98 -14.00 -29.25 -10.31
CA GLU A 98 -13.59 -28.20 -11.21
C GLU A 98 -14.58 -27.05 -11.17
N TYR A 99 -14.08 -25.85 -10.94
CA TYR A 99 -14.85 -24.62 -10.89
C TYR A 99 -14.34 -23.63 -11.94
N ARG A 100 -15.21 -22.72 -12.36
CA ARG A 100 -14.90 -21.64 -13.29
C ARG A 100 -15.16 -20.31 -12.62
N MET A 101 -14.21 -19.39 -12.71
CA MET A 101 -14.44 -18.03 -12.24
C MET A 101 -15.45 -17.31 -13.11
N SER A 102 -16.35 -16.56 -12.46
CA SER A 102 -17.28 -15.65 -13.15
C SER A 102 -16.77 -14.20 -13.17
N SER A 103 -15.68 -13.91 -12.46
CA SER A 103 -15.10 -12.58 -12.30
C SER A 103 -13.59 -12.64 -12.52
N ILE A 104 -12.97 -11.49 -12.78
CA ILE A 104 -11.51 -11.41 -12.89
C ILE A 104 -10.85 -11.75 -11.54
N ILE A 105 -9.65 -12.31 -11.60
CA ILE A 105 -8.95 -12.84 -10.42
C ILE A 105 -7.78 -11.95 -10.01
N PHE A 106 -7.44 -11.97 -8.73
CA PHE A 106 -6.15 -11.45 -8.27
C PHE A 106 -5.00 -12.26 -8.87
N GLY A 107 -3.91 -11.60 -9.26
CA GLY A 107 -2.70 -12.24 -9.80
C GLY A 107 -2.68 -12.40 -11.33
N ALA A 108 -3.81 -12.26 -12.02
CA ALA A 108 -3.84 -12.20 -13.47
C ALA A 108 -3.32 -10.84 -13.97
N ALA A 109 -2.44 -10.87 -14.98
CA ALA A 109 -1.73 -9.69 -15.49
C ALA A 109 -2.67 -8.60 -16.02
N SER A 110 -3.83 -8.97 -16.57
CA SER A 110 -4.84 -8.05 -17.13
C SER A 110 -5.79 -7.44 -16.08
N SER A 111 -5.89 -8.04 -14.89
CA SER A 111 -6.88 -7.66 -13.88
C SER A 111 -6.75 -6.22 -13.38
N PRO A 112 -5.54 -5.69 -13.09
CA PRO A 112 -5.38 -4.31 -12.63
C PRO A 112 -5.94 -3.29 -13.62
N ALA A 113 -5.49 -3.34 -14.88
CA ALA A 113 -5.94 -2.43 -15.92
C ALA A 113 -7.45 -2.55 -16.16
N THR A 114 -7.97 -3.78 -16.18
CA THR A 114 -9.41 -4.03 -16.36
C THR A 114 -10.25 -3.42 -15.23
N ALA A 115 -9.86 -3.66 -13.97
CA ALA A 115 -10.61 -3.16 -12.82
C ALA A 115 -10.61 -1.62 -12.75
N ILE A 116 -9.43 -0.99 -12.96
CA ILE A 116 -9.30 0.46 -12.98
C ILE A 116 -10.09 1.06 -14.15
N TYR A 117 -10.06 0.43 -15.33
CA TYR A 117 -10.82 0.89 -16.47
C TYR A 117 -12.33 0.91 -16.18
N VAL A 118 -12.88 -0.20 -15.64
CA VAL A 118 -14.31 -0.30 -15.30
C VAL A 118 -14.69 0.72 -14.23
N MET A 119 -13.87 0.88 -13.20
CA MET A 119 -14.06 1.90 -12.16
C MET A 119 -14.10 3.32 -12.76
N ASN A 120 -13.13 3.67 -13.60
CA ASN A 120 -13.05 4.98 -14.22
C ASN A 120 -14.19 5.21 -15.22
N LYS A 121 -14.61 4.16 -15.94
CA LYS A 121 -15.71 4.22 -16.90
C LYS A 121 -17.04 4.49 -16.19
N ASN A 122 -17.30 3.81 -15.08
CA ASN A 122 -18.45 4.06 -14.21
C ASN A 122 -18.45 5.52 -13.71
N ALA A 123 -17.31 6.02 -13.24
CA ALA A 123 -17.21 7.41 -12.78
C ALA A 123 -17.50 8.42 -13.90
N GLU A 124 -17.00 8.19 -15.11
CA GLU A 124 -17.17 9.12 -16.24
C GLU A 124 -18.66 9.38 -16.60
N GLU A 125 -19.56 8.43 -16.33
CA GLU A 125 -21.01 8.61 -16.53
C GLU A 125 -21.61 9.73 -15.66
N PHE A 126 -20.96 10.06 -14.55
CA PHE A 126 -21.41 11.08 -13.60
C PHE A 126 -20.67 12.41 -13.73
N LYS A 127 -19.83 12.58 -14.76
CA LYS A 127 -18.97 13.76 -14.90
C LYS A 127 -19.73 15.08 -14.97
N ASN A 128 -20.91 15.08 -15.59
CA ASN A 128 -21.73 16.29 -15.74
C ASN A 128 -22.47 16.65 -14.44
N THR A 129 -22.74 15.68 -13.56
CA THR A 129 -23.52 15.89 -12.33
C THR A 129 -22.65 15.99 -11.08
N HIS A 130 -21.55 15.24 -11.02
CA HIS A 130 -20.64 15.12 -9.87
C HIS A 130 -19.16 15.25 -10.28
N PRO A 131 -18.74 16.34 -10.95
CA PRO A 131 -17.39 16.45 -11.51
C PRO A 131 -16.26 16.28 -10.47
N GLU A 132 -16.45 16.78 -9.24
CA GLU A 132 -15.44 16.66 -8.19
C GLU A 132 -15.33 15.23 -7.64
N ALA A 133 -16.44 14.50 -7.50
CA ALA A 133 -16.40 13.08 -7.12
C ALA A 133 -15.76 12.22 -8.23
N VAL A 134 -16.00 12.53 -9.50
CA VAL A 134 -15.34 11.83 -10.62
C VAL A 134 -13.84 12.08 -10.60
N LYS A 135 -13.42 13.32 -10.35
CA LYS A 135 -12.01 13.66 -10.18
C LYS A 135 -11.39 12.96 -8.98
N ALA A 136 -12.13 12.86 -7.86
CA ALA A 136 -11.72 12.10 -6.68
C ALA A 136 -11.48 10.63 -7.02
N ILE A 137 -12.43 9.95 -7.67
CA ILE A 137 -12.30 8.54 -8.05
C ILE A 137 -11.08 8.31 -8.93
N LYS A 138 -10.89 9.15 -9.97
CA LYS A 138 -9.81 8.95 -10.94
C LYS A 138 -8.42 9.26 -10.39
N ARG A 139 -8.32 10.15 -9.40
CA ARG A 139 -7.01 10.65 -8.90
C ARG A 139 -6.64 10.11 -7.52
N ASN A 140 -7.59 9.74 -6.68
CA ASN A 140 -7.33 9.47 -5.27
C ASN A 140 -7.47 8.00 -4.89
N HIS A 141 -7.65 7.12 -5.89
CA HIS A 141 -7.48 5.69 -5.73
C HIS A 141 -6.04 5.26 -6.02
N TYR A 142 -5.51 4.38 -5.18
CA TYR A 142 -4.42 3.46 -5.54
C TYR A 142 -5.00 2.05 -5.53
N MET A 143 -5.30 1.51 -6.71
CA MET A 143 -6.09 0.28 -6.85
C MET A 143 -7.43 0.39 -6.10
N ASP A 144 -7.67 -0.48 -5.13
CA ASP A 144 -8.86 -0.56 -4.29
C ASP A 144 -8.87 0.47 -3.14
N ASP A 145 -7.72 1.00 -2.75
CA ASP A 145 -7.59 1.97 -1.66
C ASP A 145 -7.94 3.39 -2.12
N TYR A 146 -8.93 4.03 -1.50
CA TYR A 146 -9.29 5.44 -1.67
C TYR A 146 -8.67 6.28 -0.55
N LEU A 147 -7.93 7.34 -0.90
CA LEU A 147 -7.34 8.26 0.07
C LEU A 147 -7.41 9.70 -0.45
N GLN A 148 -8.13 10.55 0.28
CA GLN A 148 -8.25 11.96 -0.08
C GLN A 148 -8.16 12.85 1.15
N SER A 149 -7.66 14.07 0.94
CA SER A 149 -7.80 15.15 1.90
C SER A 149 -8.59 16.32 1.33
N PHE A 150 -9.20 17.10 2.23
CA PHE A 150 -10.17 18.14 1.95
C PHE A 150 -9.88 19.38 2.78
N ALA A 151 -10.35 20.54 2.32
CA ALA A 151 -10.20 21.80 3.03
C ALA A 151 -11.17 21.91 4.21
N SER A 152 -12.31 21.22 4.17
CA SER A 152 -13.34 21.29 5.20
C SER A 152 -14.07 19.96 5.40
N THR A 153 -14.67 19.80 6.58
CA THR A 153 -15.52 18.65 6.92
C THR A 153 -16.75 18.56 6.02
N THR A 154 -17.35 19.70 5.65
CA THR A 154 -18.52 19.76 4.77
C THR A 154 -18.20 19.24 3.37
N GLU A 155 -17.08 19.67 2.80
CA GLU A 155 -16.59 19.20 1.50
C GLU A 155 -16.29 17.70 1.55
N ALA A 156 -15.56 17.25 2.58
CA ALA A 156 -15.22 15.85 2.78
C ALA A 156 -16.48 14.96 2.83
N LYS A 157 -17.48 15.39 3.61
CA LYS A 157 -18.74 14.67 3.78
C LYS A 157 -19.51 14.53 2.47
N LYS A 158 -19.66 15.64 1.73
CA LYS A 158 -20.33 15.66 0.43
C LYS A 158 -19.65 14.74 -0.58
N ILE A 159 -18.36 14.94 -0.82
CA ILE A 159 -17.62 14.21 -1.86
C ILE A 159 -17.49 12.73 -1.49
N SER A 160 -17.27 12.39 -0.22
CA SER A 160 -17.17 10.99 0.21
C SER A 160 -18.46 10.21 -0.04
N LYS A 161 -19.63 10.84 0.20
CA LYS A 161 -20.92 10.26 -0.13
C LYS A 161 -21.10 10.09 -1.64
N GLU A 162 -20.83 11.13 -2.42
CA GLU A 162 -20.92 11.05 -3.89
C GLU A 162 -20.01 9.94 -4.45
N VAL A 163 -18.80 9.78 -3.91
CA VAL A 163 -17.88 8.68 -4.25
C VAL A 163 -18.49 7.33 -3.88
N LYS A 164 -19.05 7.16 -2.67
CA LYS A 164 -19.74 5.94 -2.24
C LYS A 164 -20.88 5.58 -3.20
N ASP A 165 -21.71 6.56 -3.54
CA ASP A 165 -22.89 6.38 -4.37
C ASP A 165 -22.53 6.05 -5.82
N ILE A 166 -21.55 6.74 -6.41
CA ILE A 166 -21.07 6.46 -7.77
C ILE A 166 -20.51 5.04 -7.86
N HIS A 167 -19.65 4.63 -6.93
CA HIS A 167 -19.10 3.27 -6.93
C HIS A 167 -20.19 2.20 -6.77
N ALA A 168 -21.21 2.46 -5.95
CA ALA A 168 -22.32 1.53 -5.76
C ALA A 168 -23.12 1.28 -7.06
N ARG A 169 -23.12 2.23 -8.02
CA ARG A 169 -23.75 2.04 -9.34
C ARG A 169 -23.10 0.93 -10.17
N ALA A 170 -21.80 0.70 -9.99
CA ALA A 170 -21.07 -0.41 -10.59
C ALA A 170 -20.84 -1.59 -9.62
N ASN A 171 -21.61 -1.67 -8.54
CA ASN A 171 -21.50 -2.72 -7.52
C ASN A 171 -20.13 -2.76 -6.82
N PHE A 172 -19.37 -1.65 -6.85
CA PHE A 172 -18.20 -1.44 -6.02
C PHE A 172 -18.67 -0.88 -4.67
N HIS A 173 -18.45 -1.64 -3.59
CA HIS A 173 -18.84 -1.21 -2.26
C HIS A 173 -17.61 -0.78 -1.47
N LEU A 174 -17.56 0.49 -1.09
CA LEU A 174 -16.53 1.00 -0.19
C LEU A 174 -16.86 0.65 1.25
N LYS A 175 -15.86 0.18 1.98
CA LYS A 175 -15.92 -0.19 3.40
C LYS A 175 -14.70 0.42 4.12
N GLY A 176 -14.69 0.30 5.44
CA GLY A 176 -13.54 0.75 6.24
C GLY A 176 -13.33 2.26 6.15
N TRP A 177 -14.41 3.02 6.04
CA TRP A 177 -14.35 4.48 6.06
C TRP A 177 -13.66 4.95 7.34
N ALA A 178 -12.64 5.76 7.20
CA ALA A 178 -11.88 6.28 8.33
C ALA A 178 -11.53 7.76 8.10
N SER A 179 -11.47 8.55 9.17
CA SER A 179 -11.15 9.97 9.09
C SER A 179 -10.51 10.48 10.39
N ASN A 180 -9.68 11.51 10.29
CA ASN A 180 -9.25 12.31 11.45
C ASN A 180 -10.37 13.23 11.97
N ASN A 181 -11.50 13.33 11.27
CA ASN A 181 -12.69 14.08 11.68
C ASN A 181 -13.95 13.21 11.47
N SER A 182 -14.56 12.76 12.56
CA SER A 182 -15.73 11.87 12.50
C SER A 182 -16.92 12.47 11.73
N GLY A 183 -17.08 13.79 11.74
CA GLY A 183 -18.12 14.48 10.97
C GLY A 183 -18.00 14.25 9.46
N ALA A 184 -16.78 14.03 8.96
CA ALA A 184 -16.51 13.82 7.52
C ALA A 184 -17.07 12.50 6.98
N ILE A 185 -17.24 11.49 7.85
CA ILE A 185 -17.69 10.14 7.45
C ILE A 185 -19.11 9.80 7.93
N SER A 186 -19.78 10.72 8.60
CA SER A 186 -21.12 10.51 9.18
C SER A 186 -22.23 10.12 8.18
N GLU A 187 -22.04 10.36 6.87
CA GLU A 187 -22.99 9.94 5.82
C GLU A 187 -22.58 8.65 5.09
N VAL A 188 -21.38 8.14 5.34
CA VAL A 188 -20.82 6.96 4.66
C VAL A 188 -20.52 5.80 5.60
N GLU A 189 -20.44 6.04 6.90
CA GLU A 189 -20.36 4.99 7.91
C GLU A 189 -21.60 4.08 7.85
N ASP A 190 -21.37 2.78 7.78
CA ASP A 190 -22.44 1.80 7.84
C ASP A 190 -22.91 1.69 9.30
N THR A 191 -24.15 2.13 9.59
CA THR A 191 -24.79 2.08 10.91
C THR A 191 -24.98 0.66 11.46
N ASN A 192 -24.78 -0.37 10.63
CA ASN A 192 -24.87 -1.77 11.02
C ASN A 192 -23.47 -2.38 11.23
N LYS A 193 -22.89 -2.20 12.44
CA LYS A 193 -22.14 -3.26 13.17
C LYS A 193 -21.52 -2.76 14.48
N GLU A 194 -21.63 -3.64 15.47
CA GLU A 194 -20.97 -3.73 16.78
C GLU A 194 -19.42 -3.73 16.75
N ASN A 195 -18.80 -2.97 15.85
CA ASN A 195 -17.35 -2.73 15.81
C ASN A 195 -17.03 -1.25 16.03
N SER A 196 -17.76 -0.61 16.96
CA SER A 196 -17.47 0.74 17.48
C SER A 196 -16.14 0.83 18.27
N LEU A 197 -15.26 -0.17 18.13
CA LEU A 197 -13.88 -0.16 18.62
C LEU A 197 -12.86 0.21 17.53
N GLN A 198 -13.27 0.79 16.39
CA GLN A 198 -12.33 1.18 15.32
C GLN A 198 -11.60 2.52 15.57
N LEU A 199 -11.83 3.18 16.71
CA LEU A 199 -11.07 4.35 17.16
C LEU A 199 -9.58 4.05 17.49
N THR A 200 -9.13 2.79 17.37
CA THR A 200 -7.73 2.37 17.55
C THR A 200 -7.14 1.68 16.31
N LYS A 201 -7.85 1.62 15.18
CA LYS A 201 -7.34 0.94 13.98
C LYS A 201 -6.25 1.79 13.32
N GLU A 202 -5.03 1.33 13.48
CA GLU A 202 -3.91 1.69 12.60
C GLU A 202 -4.26 1.28 11.18
N GLU A 203 -4.71 2.24 10.36
CA GLU A 203 -4.92 2.02 8.92
C GLU A 203 -3.55 1.84 8.27
N LYS A 204 -3.36 0.73 7.56
CA LYS A 204 -2.18 0.51 6.72
C LYS A 204 -2.38 1.29 5.43
N THR A 205 -2.14 2.59 5.50
CA THR A 205 -2.16 3.53 4.37
C THR A 205 -0.96 3.25 3.45
N LEU A 206 -1.16 2.35 2.48
CA LEU A 206 -0.23 2.12 1.36
C LEU A 206 1.25 1.99 1.74
N GLY A 207 1.51 1.31 2.86
CA GLY A 207 2.84 1.01 3.38
C GLY A 207 3.35 1.93 4.49
N LEU A 208 2.67 3.05 4.76
CA LEU A 208 2.77 3.80 6.02
C LEU A 208 1.58 3.46 6.93
N ARG A 209 1.66 3.83 8.20
CA ARG A 209 0.55 3.78 9.15
C ARG A 209 0.02 5.19 9.36
N TRP A 210 -1.29 5.37 9.29
CA TRP A 210 -1.91 6.65 9.66
C TRP A 210 -2.50 6.58 11.07
N LEU A 211 -1.97 7.44 11.94
CA LEU A 211 -2.41 7.64 13.32
C LEU A 211 -3.52 8.70 13.34
N MET A 212 -4.76 8.29 13.09
CA MET A 212 -5.90 9.19 12.86
C MET A 212 -6.10 10.26 13.94
N LYS A 213 -5.97 9.89 15.23
CA LYS A 213 -6.18 10.81 16.36
C LYS A 213 -5.14 11.94 16.41
N GLU A 214 -3.91 11.65 15.99
CA GLU A 214 -2.79 12.58 15.99
C GLU A 214 -2.58 13.24 14.62
N ASP A 215 -3.35 12.79 13.63
CA ASP A 215 -3.18 13.10 12.21
C ASP A 215 -1.73 13.01 11.70
N ALA A 216 -1.06 11.90 12.07
CA ALA A 216 0.34 11.67 11.78
C ALA A 216 0.57 10.37 11.01
N LEU A 217 1.52 10.37 10.09
CA LEU A 217 2.08 9.20 9.43
C LEU A 217 3.19 8.60 10.29
N ALA A 218 3.20 7.28 10.40
CA ALA A 218 4.18 6.49 11.14
C ALA A 218 4.65 5.29 10.31
N PHE A 219 5.80 4.73 10.67
CA PHE A 219 6.38 3.59 9.96
C PHE A 219 5.90 2.25 10.51
N ASN A 220 5.64 1.30 9.62
CA ASN A 220 5.57 -0.10 9.98
C ASN A 220 6.94 -0.74 9.74
N VAL A 221 7.78 -0.76 10.76
CA VAL A 221 9.12 -1.33 10.66
C VAL A 221 9.01 -2.86 10.59
N GLY A 222 9.56 -3.46 9.53
CA GLY A 222 9.40 -4.88 9.21
C GLY A 222 10.21 -5.86 10.06
N LEU A 223 10.85 -5.40 11.15
CA LEU A 223 11.67 -6.22 12.04
C LEU A 223 10.92 -7.40 12.67
N ARG A 224 9.60 -7.35 12.76
CA ARG A 224 8.78 -8.48 13.25
C ARG A 224 8.95 -9.79 12.48
N ASN A 225 9.45 -9.73 11.24
CA ASN A 225 9.72 -10.90 10.41
C ASN A 225 11.17 -11.38 10.54
N THR A 226 12.03 -10.61 11.19
CA THR A 226 13.42 -10.95 11.48
C THR A 226 13.45 -11.85 12.73
N PRO A 227 14.08 -13.04 12.68
CA PRO A 227 14.23 -13.90 13.85
C PRO A 227 14.84 -13.18 15.07
N GLU A 228 14.38 -13.51 16.28
CA GLU A 228 14.85 -12.86 17.54
C GLU A 228 16.34 -13.10 17.78
N ASP A 229 16.85 -14.30 17.48
CA ASP A 229 18.28 -14.64 17.59
C ASP A 229 19.17 -13.80 16.67
N LEU A 230 18.62 -13.28 15.56
CA LEU A 230 19.30 -12.31 14.71
C LEU A 230 19.22 -10.90 15.31
N GLN A 231 18.06 -10.49 15.83
CA GLN A 231 17.87 -9.15 16.41
C GLN A 231 18.73 -8.93 17.66
N ASP A 232 18.93 -9.98 18.47
CA ASP A 232 19.76 -9.94 19.67
C ASP A 232 21.25 -10.20 19.38
N GLY A 233 21.63 -10.41 18.11
CA GLY A 233 23.01 -10.66 17.69
C GLY A 233 23.57 -12.04 18.05
N ARG A 234 22.76 -12.96 18.61
CA ARG A 234 23.16 -14.33 18.98
C ARG A 234 23.56 -15.17 17.76
N ARG A 235 22.98 -14.89 16.60
CA ARG A 235 23.32 -15.56 15.33
C ARG A 235 23.78 -14.54 14.29
N THR A 236 24.74 -14.95 13.48
CA THR A 236 25.19 -14.19 12.32
C THR A 236 24.21 -14.36 11.17
N PRO A 237 23.66 -13.27 10.60
CA PRO A 237 22.66 -13.37 9.54
C PRO A 237 23.32 -13.77 8.21
N THR A 238 22.53 -14.41 7.36
CA THR A 238 22.86 -14.63 5.95
C THR A 238 22.64 -13.35 5.14
N LYS A 239 23.24 -13.27 3.95
CA LYS A 239 22.97 -12.19 2.99
C LYS A 239 21.47 -12.01 2.70
N ARG A 240 20.72 -13.11 2.58
CA ARG A 240 19.26 -13.11 2.37
C ARG A 240 18.54 -12.44 3.52
N GLU A 241 18.91 -12.76 4.76
CA GLU A 241 18.28 -12.20 5.96
C GLU A 241 18.58 -10.71 6.12
N VAL A 242 19.83 -10.29 5.89
CA VAL A 242 20.21 -8.86 5.86
C VAL A 242 19.38 -8.11 4.82
N THR A 243 19.34 -8.62 3.59
CA THR A 243 18.61 -7.99 2.48
C THR A 243 17.12 -7.90 2.79
N SER A 244 16.53 -9.00 3.29
CA SER A 244 15.12 -9.03 3.68
C SER A 244 14.81 -8.01 4.77
N ALA A 245 15.66 -7.87 5.79
CA ALA A 245 15.45 -6.93 6.88
C ALA A 245 15.52 -5.47 6.39
N VAL A 246 16.53 -5.12 5.58
CA VAL A 246 16.70 -3.76 5.05
C VAL A 246 15.53 -3.39 4.12
N MET A 247 15.11 -4.29 3.25
CA MET A 247 14.02 -4.05 2.28
C MET A 247 12.61 -4.12 2.92
N SER A 248 12.50 -4.54 4.17
CA SER A 248 11.21 -4.70 4.85
C SER A 248 10.56 -3.37 5.26
N THR A 249 11.35 -2.30 5.41
CA THR A 249 10.84 -0.97 5.72
C THR A 249 10.55 -0.23 4.42
N PHE A 250 9.26 -0.14 4.11
CA PHE A 250 8.79 0.55 2.92
C PHE A 250 8.57 2.05 3.21
N ASP A 251 9.14 2.92 2.37
CA ASP A 251 9.12 4.37 2.53
C ASP A 251 8.78 5.05 1.20
N PRO A 252 7.50 5.10 0.81
CA PRO A 252 7.09 5.58 -0.50
C PRO A 252 7.30 7.10 -0.69
N MET A 253 7.46 7.84 0.41
CA MET A 253 7.67 9.29 0.41
C MET A 253 9.13 9.68 0.65
N GLY A 254 9.98 8.75 1.08
CA GLY A 254 11.39 8.99 1.36
C GLY A 254 11.65 9.71 2.69
N PHE A 255 10.77 9.65 3.68
CA PHE A 255 11.01 10.32 4.98
C PHE A 255 12.07 9.63 5.84
N ALA A 256 12.20 8.31 5.71
CA ALA A 256 13.19 7.50 6.41
C ALA A 256 14.49 7.33 5.62
N THR A 257 14.64 8.01 4.47
CA THR A 257 15.83 8.01 3.62
C THR A 257 17.15 8.04 4.41
N PRO A 258 17.38 8.97 5.38
CA PRO A 258 18.63 9.03 6.12
C PRO A 258 18.95 7.78 6.96
N VAL A 259 17.93 7.02 7.34
CA VAL A 259 18.07 5.77 8.09
C VAL A 259 18.24 4.59 7.13
N LEU A 260 17.42 4.53 6.07
CA LEU A 260 17.41 3.42 5.12
C LEU A 260 18.70 3.33 4.30
N ILE A 261 19.37 4.46 4.02
CA ILE A 261 20.67 4.46 3.34
C ILE A 261 21.72 3.63 4.08
N GLN A 262 21.65 3.65 5.41
CA GLN A 262 22.63 3.01 6.27
C GLN A 262 22.47 1.49 6.27
N GLY A 263 21.30 0.98 5.91
CA GLY A 263 21.07 -0.45 5.67
C GLY A 263 21.50 -0.88 4.27
N LYS A 264 21.41 0.02 3.27
CA LYS A 264 21.83 -0.25 1.90
C LYS A 264 23.37 -0.34 1.76
N LYS A 265 24.12 0.45 2.53
CA LYS A 265 25.60 0.43 2.51
C LYS A 265 26.18 -0.96 2.84
N PRO A 266 25.82 -1.63 3.96
CA PRO A 266 26.25 -3.00 4.23
C PRO A 266 25.88 -3.99 3.13
N ILE A 267 24.69 -3.85 2.53
CA ILE A 267 24.28 -4.68 1.40
C ILE A 267 25.25 -4.53 0.24
N GLN A 268 25.61 -3.31 -0.16
CA GLN A 268 26.59 -3.08 -1.22
C GLN A 268 27.95 -3.73 -0.93
N ASP A 269 28.46 -3.64 0.31
CA ASP A 269 29.70 -4.31 0.71
C ASP A 269 29.60 -5.85 0.61
N ILE A 270 28.49 -6.42 1.10
CA ILE A 270 28.22 -7.87 1.00
C ILE A 270 28.21 -8.33 -0.46
N TRP A 271 27.61 -7.55 -1.37
CA TRP A 271 27.62 -7.84 -2.80
C TRP A 271 29.03 -7.79 -3.40
N ARG A 272 29.84 -6.78 -3.07
CA ARG A 272 31.22 -6.64 -3.57
C ARG A 272 32.12 -7.81 -3.14
N LYS A 273 31.86 -8.37 -1.96
CA LYS A 273 32.58 -9.55 -1.44
C LYS A 273 32.08 -10.89 -2.00
N LYS A 274 31.11 -10.88 -2.92
CA LYS A 274 30.56 -12.09 -3.60
C LYS A 274 30.04 -13.17 -2.64
N ILE A 275 29.53 -12.77 -1.47
CA ILE A 275 28.88 -13.66 -0.51
C ILE A 275 27.58 -14.20 -1.13
N ASP A 276 27.33 -15.51 -0.97
CA ASP A 276 26.13 -16.17 -1.48
C ASP A 276 24.88 -15.90 -0.62
N TRP A 277 23.70 -16.14 -1.18
CA TRP A 277 22.42 -15.76 -0.54
C TRP A 277 22.23 -16.35 0.86
N ASP A 278 22.56 -17.62 1.03
CA ASP A 278 22.35 -18.37 2.27
C ASP A 278 23.66 -18.54 3.07
N GLU A 279 24.70 -17.81 2.68
CA GLU A 279 25.99 -17.76 3.38
C GLU A 279 25.96 -16.69 4.49
N PRO A 280 26.48 -16.98 5.70
CA PRO A 280 26.64 -16.00 6.77
C PRO A 280 27.57 -14.85 6.37
N ILE A 281 27.24 -13.62 6.80
CA ILE A 281 28.13 -12.47 6.66
C ILE A 281 29.30 -12.53 7.65
N ASN A 282 30.36 -11.73 7.46
CA ASN A 282 31.45 -11.64 8.44
C ASN A 282 31.10 -10.72 9.63
N GLU A 283 31.91 -10.76 10.68
CA GLU A 283 31.68 -9.98 11.92
C GLU A 283 31.62 -8.47 11.68
N GLN A 284 32.48 -7.92 10.82
CA GLN A 284 32.45 -6.49 10.47
C GLN A 284 31.09 -6.07 9.87
N GLN A 285 30.54 -6.91 8.98
CA GLN A 285 29.24 -6.67 8.38
C GLN A 285 28.10 -6.86 9.37
N LYS A 286 28.23 -7.83 10.29
CA LYS A 286 27.27 -8.06 11.37
C LYS A 286 27.18 -6.85 12.30
N GLU A 287 28.31 -6.28 12.71
CA GLU A 287 28.33 -5.05 13.52
C GLU A 287 27.63 -3.88 12.81
N ALA A 288 27.91 -3.67 11.52
CA ALA A 288 27.27 -2.63 10.73
C ALA A 288 25.75 -2.85 10.59
N TRP A 289 25.34 -4.10 10.40
CA TRP A 289 23.94 -4.50 10.33
C TRP A 289 23.21 -4.30 11.67
N MET A 290 23.82 -4.66 12.79
CA MET A 290 23.26 -4.43 14.14
C MET A 290 23.05 -2.93 14.41
N LYS A 291 24.02 -2.09 14.05
CA LYS A 291 23.87 -0.62 14.13
C LYS A 291 22.71 -0.11 13.26
N TYR A 292 22.48 -0.72 12.10
CA TYR A 292 21.32 -0.40 11.28
C TYR A 292 20.01 -0.83 11.96
N LEU A 293 19.95 -2.01 12.58
CA LEU A 293 18.77 -2.47 13.31
C LEU A 293 18.38 -1.50 14.44
N GLU A 294 19.35 -1.02 15.21
CA GLU A 294 19.12 -0.02 16.24
C GLU A 294 18.51 1.26 15.64
N LYS A 295 19.07 1.76 14.54
CA LYS A 295 18.58 2.97 13.88
C LYS A 295 17.20 2.80 13.27
N VAL A 296 16.94 1.70 12.57
CA VAL A 296 15.63 1.45 11.95
C VAL A 296 14.56 1.25 13.02
N SER A 297 14.91 0.73 14.20
CA SER A 297 13.98 0.63 15.34
C SER A 297 13.48 2.01 15.80
N THR A 298 14.30 3.06 15.67
CA THR A 298 13.89 4.43 16.06
C THR A 298 12.74 4.97 15.21
N LEU A 299 12.57 4.47 13.97
CA LEU A 299 11.48 4.88 13.07
C LEU A 299 10.10 4.49 13.63
N THR A 300 10.02 3.51 14.53
CA THR A 300 8.77 3.14 15.21
C THR A 300 8.19 4.28 16.05
N ARG A 301 9.04 5.21 16.51
CA ARG A 301 8.65 6.37 17.31
C ARG A 301 8.44 7.63 16.46
N LEU A 302 8.87 7.62 15.20
CA LEU A 302 8.77 8.77 14.33
C LEU A 302 7.32 9.00 13.91
N LYS A 303 6.83 10.21 14.15
CA LYS A 303 5.50 10.69 13.75
C LYS A 303 5.67 11.90 12.85
N ILE A 304 5.14 11.81 11.65
CA ILE A 304 5.26 12.86 10.63
C ILE A 304 3.87 13.44 10.41
N PRO A 305 3.66 14.75 10.57
CA PRO A 305 2.37 15.36 10.26
C PRO A 305 1.89 14.97 8.86
N ARG A 306 0.67 14.43 8.77
CA ARG A 306 0.05 14.10 7.48
C ARG A 306 -0.20 15.39 6.73
N CYS A 307 -0.96 16.31 7.33
CA CYS A 307 -1.30 17.59 6.73
C CYS A 307 -0.06 18.47 6.52
N VAL A 308 0.14 18.99 5.31
CA VAL A 308 1.24 19.93 4.98
C VAL A 308 0.77 21.37 4.81
N ALA A 309 -0.55 21.60 4.79
CA ALA A 309 -1.14 22.93 4.67
C ALA A 309 -2.50 22.99 5.40
N HIS A 310 -2.54 23.64 6.56
CA HIS A 310 -3.79 23.87 7.28
C HIS A 310 -4.56 25.05 6.67
N GLU A 311 -3.84 26.14 6.36
CA GLU A 311 -4.40 27.34 5.74
C GLU A 311 -3.46 27.87 4.64
N GLY A 312 -4.02 28.17 3.47
CA GLY A 312 -3.28 28.75 2.35
C GLY A 312 -2.67 27.73 1.38
N ARG A 313 -2.73 28.06 0.08
CA ARG A 313 -2.24 27.22 -1.03
C ARG A 313 -0.96 27.74 -1.69
N LYS A 314 -0.52 28.94 -1.32
CA LYS A 314 0.68 29.58 -1.87
C LYS A 314 1.85 29.35 -0.93
N GLY A 315 2.94 28.86 -1.48
CA GLY A 315 4.14 28.54 -0.73
C GLY A 315 5.34 28.40 -1.65
N GLN A 316 6.43 27.92 -1.08
CA GLN A 316 7.69 27.71 -1.77
C GLN A 316 8.10 26.25 -1.59
N LEU A 317 8.56 25.63 -2.68
CA LEU A 317 9.27 24.35 -2.60
C LEU A 317 10.76 24.63 -2.46
N HIS A 318 11.34 24.16 -1.37
CA HIS A 318 12.76 24.27 -1.07
C HIS A 318 13.37 22.89 -1.25
N THR A 319 14.25 22.75 -2.24
CA THR A 319 14.92 21.48 -2.53
C THR A 319 16.37 21.59 -2.12
N PHE A 320 16.81 20.65 -1.28
CA PHE A 320 18.20 20.51 -0.88
C PHE A 320 18.73 19.20 -1.45
N THR A 321 19.94 19.24 -1.97
CA THR A 321 20.63 18.08 -2.55
C THR A 321 22.02 17.99 -1.97
N ASP A 322 22.46 16.78 -1.67
CA ASP A 322 23.82 16.51 -1.24
C ASP A 322 24.31 15.22 -1.89
N ALA A 323 25.62 15.12 -2.11
CA ALA A 323 26.26 13.99 -2.75
C ALA A 323 27.61 13.69 -2.10
N SER A 324 27.87 12.40 -1.95
CA SER A 324 29.13 11.84 -1.47
C SER A 324 29.59 10.71 -2.39
N GLU A 325 30.80 10.21 -2.17
CA GLU A 325 31.28 9.01 -2.88
C GLU A 325 30.41 7.76 -2.62
N GLU A 326 29.63 7.76 -1.53
CA GLU A 326 28.85 6.60 -1.10
C GLU A 326 27.38 6.66 -1.52
N ALA A 327 26.81 7.86 -1.64
CA ALA A 327 25.42 8.07 -2.02
C ALA A 327 25.10 9.53 -2.34
N TYR A 328 23.99 9.74 -3.04
CA TYR A 328 23.39 11.05 -3.26
C TYR A 328 21.96 11.07 -2.73
N ALA A 329 21.55 12.22 -2.20
CA ALA A 329 20.25 12.39 -1.61
C ALA A 329 19.66 13.77 -1.95
N ALA A 330 18.33 13.80 -2.04
CA ALA A 330 17.57 15.02 -2.20
C ALA A 330 16.41 15.03 -1.20
N VAL A 331 16.08 16.20 -0.68
CA VAL A 331 14.89 16.43 0.15
C VAL A 331 14.17 17.68 -0.29
N VAL A 332 12.84 17.59 -0.33
CA VAL A 332 11.96 18.69 -0.68
C VAL A 332 11.11 19.07 0.53
N TYR A 333 11.15 20.35 0.88
CA TYR A 333 10.31 20.95 1.90
C TYR A 333 9.29 21.89 1.27
N TRP A 334 8.08 21.89 1.81
CA TRP A 334 7.05 22.87 1.52
C TRP A 334 7.04 23.91 2.62
N ARG A 335 7.25 25.17 2.24
CA ARG A 335 7.22 26.32 3.14
C ARG A 335 6.02 27.20 2.80
N ILE A 336 5.15 27.42 3.78
CA ILE A 336 4.02 28.35 3.68
C ILE A 336 4.12 29.45 4.72
N VAL A 337 3.52 30.59 4.41
CA VAL A 337 3.30 31.68 5.34
C VAL A 337 1.79 31.78 5.56
N GLU A 338 1.35 31.45 6.76
CA GLU A 338 -0.06 31.51 7.14
C GLU A 338 -0.52 32.97 7.32
N PRO A 339 -1.84 33.24 7.29
CA PRO A 339 -2.38 34.53 7.72
C PRO A 339 -1.85 34.89 9.12
N GLY A 340 -1.24 36.07 9.26
CA GLY A 340 -0.56 36.48 10.50
C GLY A 340 0.96 36.28 10.49
N GLY A 341 1.55 35.81 9.39
CA GLY A 341 3.01 35.81 9.16
C GLY A 341 3.74 34.60 9.73
N LYS A 342 3.04 33.65 10.36
CA LYS A 342 3.62 32.42 10.88
C LYS A 342 4.11 31.53 9.74
N ILE A 343 5.35 31.05 9.84
CA ILE A 343 5.98 30.20 8.83
C ILE A 343 5.81 28.74 9.25
N HIS A 344 5.25 27.93 8.35
CA HIS A 344 5.17 26.49 8.48
C HIS A 344 6.05 25.82 7.42
N VAL A 345 6.87 24.86 7.85
CA VAL A 345 7.74 24.07 6.98
C VAL A 345 7.45 22.60 7.19
N SER A 346 7.20 21.87 6.11
CA SER A 346 6.91 20.44 6.16
C SER A 346 7.71 19.68 5.12
N MET A 347 8.32 18.56 5.50
CA MET A 347 8.98 17.67 4.54
C MET A 347 7.93 17.04 3.63
N ILE A 348 8.06 17.24 2.32
CA ILE A 348 7.18 16.66 1.32
C ILE A 348 7.67 15.30 0.90
N ALA A 349 8.95 15.21 0.53
CA ALA A 349 9.54 13.99 0.03
C ALA A 349 11.06 13.97 0.23
N GLY A 350 11.62 12.78 0.30
CA GLY A 350 13.05 12.53 0.16
C GLY A 350 13.31 11.51 -0.94
N LYS A 351 14.54 11.50 -1.44
CA LYS A 351 15.04 10.45 -2.33
C LYS A 351 16.52 10.22 -2.06
N GLN A 352 16.93 8.97 -2.18
CA GLN A 352 18.33 8.54 -2.18
C GLN A 352 18.53 7.57 -3.32
N GLU A 353 19.76 7.51 -3.81
CA GLU A 353 20.21 6.49 -4.75
C GLU A 353 21.65 6.06 -4.43
#